data_AF-A0A9E2UMK4-F1
#
_entry.id   AF-A0A9E2UMK4-F1
#
_cell.length_a   1.000
_cell.length_b   1.000
_cell.length_c   1.000
_cell.angle_alpha   90.00
_cell.angle_beta   90.00
_cell.angle_gamma   90.00
#
_symmetry.space_group_name_H-M   'P 1'
#
loop_
_entity.id
_entity.type
_entity.pdbx_description
1 polymer ?
#
loop_
_entity_poly.entity_id
_entity_poly.type
_entity_poly.pdbx_seq_one_letter_code
_entity_poly.pdbx_strand_id
1 'polypeptide(L)'
;MSLNAIMNTASSGLATAQTQLRVVSDNVSNVNTPGYVRKVAEQRTLTSQGMGAGVEVARIRLATDRFLQAASLNAGAESARQGVKYELYDRIQSLFGDPGGDAGFFSQVDGVFSAFAASAEDPTSSPRRQEALFRTQALFDEAGRIGKQIQAVREDADSRIQSAVERTNSLLEQIEGLNLEIARATAIDGDASGAETAQSALIGQLAELVDIRVSVRPVGGVSIRTGA
;
A
#
# COMPACT_ATOMS: atom_id res chain seq x y z
N MET A 1 -28.77 -50.53 2.58
CA MET A 1 -29.09 -49.09 2.60
C MET A 1 -30.44 -48.92 3.27
N SER A 2 -30.51 -48.38 4.48
CA SER A 2 -31.78 -48.09 5.15
C SER A 2 -32.41 -46.80 4.60
N LEU A 3 -33.73 -46.64 4.70
CA LEU A 3 -34.43 -45.38 4.37
C LEU A 3 -33.80 -44.16 5.06
N ASN A 4 -33.36 -44.33 6.32
CA ASN A 4 -32.67 -43.29 7.08
C ASN A 4 -31.33 -42.89 6.43
N ALA A 5 -30.57 -43.82 5.87
CA ALA A 5 -29.31 -43.51 5.19
C ALA A 5 -29.53 -42.70 3.90
N ILE A 6 -30.60 -43.03 3.15
CA ILE A 6 -31.00 -42.29 1.94
C ILE A 6 -31.45 -40.87 2.30
N MET A 7 -32.28 -40.74 3.34
CA MET A 7 -32.76 -39.43 3.82
C MET A 7 -31.61 -38.55 4.34
N ASN A 8 -30.66 -39.12 5.09
CA ASN A 8 -29.47 -38.39 5.55
C ASN A 8 -28.58 -37.94 4.38
N THR A 9 -28.42 -38.78 3.36
CA THR A 9 -27.67 -38.43 2.15
C THR A 9 -28.35 -37.29 1.37
N ALA A 10 -29.68 -37.37 1.20
CA ALA A 10 -30.45 -36.32 0.54
C ALA A 10 -30.43 -34.99 1.32
N SER A 11 -30.56 -35.05 2.65
CA SER A 11 -30.52 -33.88 3.53
C SER A 11 -29.16 -33.19 3.52
N SER A 12 -28.08 -33.96 3.65
CA SER A 12 -26.70 -33.44 3.60
C SER A 12 -26.34 -32.86 2.22
N GLY A 13 -26.81 -33.50 1.14
CA GLY A 13 -26.71 -32.97 -0.22
C GLY A 13 -27.44 -31.63 -0.40
N LEU A 14 -28.68 -31.50 0.09
CA LEU A 14 -29.43 -30.26 0.03
C LEU A 14 -28.77 -29.14 0.84
N ALA A 15 -28.32 -29.42 2.07
CA ALA A 15 -27.65 -28.45 2.92
C ALA A 15 -26.32 -27.95 2.30
N THR A 16 -25.57 -28.85 1.67
CA THR A 16 -24.35 -28.52 0.92
C THR A 16 -24.66 -27.62 -0.27
N ALA A 17 -25.67 -27.98 -1.08
CA ALA A 17 -26.09 -27.18 -2.23
C ALA A 17 -26.59 -25.77 -1.82
N GLN A 18 -27.36 -25.66 -0.73
CA GLN A 18 -27.78 -24.37 -0.18
C GLN A 18 -26.60 -23.49 0.21
N THR A 19 -25.56 -24.07 0.82
CA THR A 19 -24.35 -23.33 1.18
C THR A 19 -23.55 -22.90 -0.06
N GLN A 20 -23.44 -23.76 -1.08
CA GLN A 20 -22.81 -23.40 -2.35
C GLN A 20 -23.56 -22.26 -3.06
N LEU A 21 -24.90 -22.30 -3.09
CA LEU A 21 -25.72 -21.23 -3.66
C LEU A 21 -25.57 -19.92 -2.89
N ARG A 22 -25.45 -19.96 -1.56
CA ARG A 22 -25.12 -18.78 -0.74
C ARG A 22 -23.78 -18.18 -1.16
N VAL A 23 -22.74 -19.00 -1.31
CA VAL A 23 -21.42 -18.56 -1.77
C VAL A 23 -21.46 -17.97 -3.18
N VAL A 24 -22.24 -18.58 -4.09
CA VAL A 24 -22.46 -18.01 -5.44
C VAL A 24 -23.17 -16.66 -5.35
N SER A 25 -24.22 -16.54 -4.52
CA SER A 25 -24.93 -15.28 -4.29
C SER A 25 -23.98 -14.20 -3.77
N ASP A 26 -23.17 -14.51 -2.76
CA ASP A 26 -22.19 -13.58 -2.20
C ASP A 26 -21.19 -13.10 -3.26
N ASN A 27 -20.68 -14.02 -4.09
CA ASN A 27 -19.76 -13.71 -5.17
C ASN A 27 -20.40 -12.80 -6.22
N VAL A 28 -21.63 -13.09 -6.63
CA VAL A 28 -22.35 -12.30 -7.64
C VAL A 28 -22.67 -10.91 -7.10
N SER A 29 -23.15 -10.80 -5.86
CA SER A 29 -23.48 -9.52 -5.24
C SER A 29 -22.25 -8.62 -5.04
N ASN A 30 -21.07 -9.19 -4.85
CA ASN A 30 -19.83 -8.44 -4.58
C ASN A 30 -18.84 -8.44 -5.75
N VAL A 31 -19.22 -8.92 -6.93
CA VAL A 31 -18.31 -9.01 -8.08
C VAL A 31 -17.69 -7.66 -8.48
N ASN A 32 -18.42 -6.57 -8.23
CA ASN A 32 -17.99 -5.20 -8.51
C ASN A 32 -17.47 -4.46 -7.27
N THR A 33 -17.37 -5.12 -6.12
CA THR A 33 -16.83 -4.53 -4.90
C THR A 33 -15.30 -4.55 -4.98
N PRO A 34 -14.61 -3.40 -4.98
CA PRO A 34 -13.15 -3.36 -5.03
C PRO A 34 -12.53 -4.18 -3.89
N GLY A 35 -11.52 -4.98 -4.23
CA GLY A 35 -10.84 -5.86 -3.26
C GLY A 35 -11.61 -7.13 -2.88
N TYR A 36 -12.81 -7.37 -3.44
CA TYR A 36 -13.52 -8.62 -3.21
C TYR A 36 -12.77 -9.80 -3.82
N VAL A 37 -12.67 -10.89 -3.06
CA VAL A 37 -12.02 -12.12 -3.48
C VAL A 37 -13.07 -13.21 -3.61
N ARG A 38 -13.08 -13.87 -4.77
CA ARG A 38 -14.01 -14.96 -5.05
C ARG A 38 -13.87 -16.07 -4.00
N LYS A 39 -14.99 -16.51 -3.44
CA LYS A 39 -15.09 -17.63 -2.50
C LYS A 39 -15.44 -18.93 -3.23
N VAL A 40 -14.89 -20.04 -2.75
CA VAL A 40 -15.15 -21.41 -3.24
C VAL A 40 -15.53 -22.29 -2.05
N ALA A 41 -16.73 -22.87 -2.09
CA ALA A 41 -17.17 -23.88 -1.15
C ALA A 41 -16.70 -25.26 -1.64
N GLU A 42 -15.76 -25.86 -0.92
CA GLU A 42 -15.22 -27.18 -1.24
C GLU A 42 -16.09 -28.26 -0.64
N GLN A 43 -16.73 -29.05 -1.50
CA GLN A 43 -17.52 -30.20 -1.08
C GLN A 43 -16.62 -31.41 -0.83
N ARG A 44 -16.85 -32.12 0.27
CA ARG A 44 -16.21 -33.41 0.57
C ARG A 44 -17.27 -34.49 0.80
N THR A 45 -16.95 -35.70 0.38
CA THR A 45 -17.75 -36.89 0.68
C THR A 45 -17.57 -37.30 2.13
N LEU A 46 -18.67 -37.59 2.81
CA LEU A 46 -18.67 -38.27 4.10
C LEU A 46 -18.67 -39.78 3.86
N THR A 47 -17.81 -40.49 4.58
CA THR A 47 -17.72 -41.95 4.49
C THR A 47 -17.94 -42.58 5.85
N SER A 48 -18.77 -43.61 5.92
CA SER A 48 -18.99 -44.43 7.12
C SER A 48 -18.74 -45.89 6.78
N GLN A 49 -17.79 -46.52 7.47
CA GLN A 49 -17.37 -47.91 7.25
C GLN A 49 -17.09 -48.26 5.77
N GLY A 50 -16.46 -47.34 5.02
CA GLY A 50 -16.12 -47.54 3.61
C GLY A 50 -17.29 -47.33 2.62
N MET A 51 -18.48 -46.98 3.09
CA MET A 51 -19.63 -46.60 2.26
C MET A 51 -19.86 -45.09 2.30
N GLY A 52 -20.30 -44.51 1.18
CA GLY A 52 -20.70 -43.10 1.12
C GLY A 52 -21.89 -42.82 2.04
N ALA A 53 -21.78 -41.78 2.86
CA ALA A 53 -22.75 -41.40 3.90
C ALA A 53 -23.30 -39.98 3.71
N GLY A 54 -23.12 -39.39 2.51
CA GLY A 54 -23.52 -38.03 2.21
C GLY A 54 -22.33 -37.14 1.84
N VAL A 55 -22.57 -35.83 1.88
CA VAL A 55 -21.58 -34.80 1.55
C VAL A 55 -21.71 -33.62 2.50
N GLU A 56 -20.63 -32.89 2.68
CA GLU A 56 -20.61 -31.64 3.43
C GLU A 56 -19.72 -30.61 2.73
N VAL A 57 -19.84 -29.35 3.11
CA VAL A 57 -18.85 -28.34 2.77
C VAL A 57 -17.70 -28.47 3.77
N ALA A 58 -16.54 -28.94 3.29
CA ALA A 58 -15.35 -29.08 4.12
C ALA A 58 -14.76 -27.72 4.52
N ARG A 59 -14.79 -26.75 3.61
CA ARG A 59 -14.39 -25.37 3.87
C ARG A 59 -14.92 -24.41 2.81
N ILE A 60 -15.06 -23.15 3.19
CA ILE A 60 -15.14 -22.04 2.24
C ILE A 60 -13.76 -21.40 2.22
N ARG A 61 -13.15 -21.31 1.04
CA ARG A 61 -11.84 -20.66 0.88
C ARG A 61 -11.88 -19.57 -0.16
N LEU A 62 -10.97 -18.62 -0.03
CA LEU A 62 -10.69 -17.64 -1.06
C LEU A 62 -9.99 -18.30 -2.26
N ALA A 63 -10.38 -17.92 -3.47
CA ALA A 63 -9.73 -18.28 -4.72
C ALA A 63 -8.62 -17.28 -5.04
N THR A 64 -7.49 -17.39 -4.33
CA THR A 64 -6.32 -16.53 -4.53
C THR A 64 -5.13 -17.33 -5.05
N ASP A 65 -4.31 -16.66 -5.87
CA ASP A 65 -2.93 -17.07 -6.12
C ASP A 65 -2.03 -16.28 -5.16
N ARG A 66 -1.37 -17.00 -4.25
CA ARG A 66 -0.53 -16.39 -3.21
C ARG A 66 0.74 -15.77 -3.78
N PHE A 67 1.29 -16.32 -4.86
CA PHE A 67 2.47 -15.76 -5.52
C PHE A 67 2.11 -14.47 -6.24
N LEU A 68 0.98 -14.45 -6.95
CA LEU A 68 0.49 -13.24 -7.59
C LEU A 68 0.15 -12.15 -6.57
N GLN A 69 -0.49 -12.52 -5.46
CA GLN A 69 -0.80 -11.58 -4.37
C GLN A 69 0.48 -10.98 -3.78
N ALA A 70 1.48 -11.81 -3.47
CA ALA A 70 2.77 -11.32 -2.96
C ALA A 70 3.48 -10.41 -3.97
N ALA A 71 3.51 -10.77 -5.26
CA ALA A 71 4.08 -9.95 -6.31
C ALA A 71 3.36 -8.60 -6.44
N SER A 72 2.02 -8.58 -6.33
CA SER A 72 1.21 -7.36 -6.37
C SER A 72 1.50 -6.44 -5.18
N LEU A 73 1.63 -6.99 -3.97
CA LEU A 73 1.97 -6.22 -2.78
C LEU A 73 3.36 -5.57 -2.91
N ASN A 74 4.35 -6.34 -3.36
CA ASN A 74 5.71 -5.83 -3.57
C ASN A 74 5.76 -4.72 -4.63
N ALA A 75 5.06 -4.91 -5.75
CA ALA A 75 5.00 -3.91 -6.81
C ALA A 75 4.27 -2.63 -6.34
N GLY A 76 3.20 -2.78 -5.56
CA GLY A 76 2.48 -1.66 -4.94
C GLY A 76 3.37 -0.86 -3.98
N ALA A 77 4.09 -1.55 -3.09
CA ALA A 77 5.04 -0.93 -2.17
C ALA A 77 6.14 -0.15 -2.91
N GLU A 78 6.71 -0.73 -3.97
CA GLU A 78 7.69 -0.05 -4.81
C GLU A 78 7.10 1.19 -5.48
N SER A 79 5.91 1.08 -6.07
CA SER A 79 5.23 2.19 -6.72
C SER A 79 4.95 3.34 -5.74
N ALA A 80 4.44 3.03 -4.55
CA ALA A 80 4.19 4.03 -3.50
C ALA A 80 5.48 4.74 -3.09
N ARG A 81 6.57 3.98 -2.89
CA ARG A 81 7.89 4.53 -2.55
C ARG A 81 8.41 5.50 -3.61
N GLN A 82 8.31 5.14 -4.89
CA GLN A 82 8.75 6.02 -5.98
C GLN A 82 7.84 7.24 -6.14
N GLY A 83 6.53 7.09 -5.93
CA GLY A 83 5.58 8.19 -5.95
C GLY A 83 5.91 9.27 -4.93
N VAL A 84 6.18 8.89 -3.67
CA VAL A 84 6.55 9.85 -2.62
C VAL A 84 7.89 10.54 -2.92
N LYS A 85 8.90 9.79 -3.41
CA LYS A 85 10.18 10.38 -3.80
C LYS A 85 10.03 11.39 -4.93
N TYR A 86 9.27 11.03 -5.96
CA TYR A 86 8.96 11.91 -7.08
C TYR A 86 8.31 13.21 -6.59
N GLU A 87 7.27 13.11 -5.76
CA GLU A 87 6.56 14.28 -5.22
C GLU A 87 7.51 15.23 -4.47
N LEU A 88 8.35 14.70 -3.58
CA LEU A 88 9.27 15.52 -2.78
C LEU A 88 10.39 16.13 -3.65
N TYR A 89 10.95 15.36 -4.59
CA TYR A 89 12.00 15.87 -5.47
C TYR A 89 11.48 16.87 -6.49
N ASP A 90 10.27 16.69 -7.01
CA ASP A 90 9.63 17.67 -7.89
C ASP A 90 9.42 19.00 -7.18
N ARG A 91 8.95 18.98 -5.93
CA ARG A 91 8.85 20.18 -5.09
C ARG A 91 10.20 20.86 -4.91
N ILE A 92 11.26 20.12 -4.60
CA ILE A 92 12.62 20.68 -4.45
C ILE A 92 13.12 21.25 -5.77
N GLN A 93 12.96 20.52 -6.89
CA GLN A 93 13.40 20.95 -8.21
C GLN A 93 12.69 22.25 -8.62
N SER A 94 11.39 22.36 -8.37
CA SER A 94 10.60 23.55 -8.70
C SER A 94 11.12 24.83 -8.03
N LEU A 95 11.83 24.72 -6.90
CA LEU A 95 12.43 25.86 -6.21
C LEU A 95 13.53 26.55 -7.02
N PHE A 96 14.22 25.82 -7.89
CA PHE A 96 15.34 26.33 -8.69
C PHE A 96 14.90 27.00 -9.99
N GLY A 97 13.65 26.75 -10.43
CA GLY A 97 13.14 27.20 -11.72
C GLY A 97 13.70 26.39 -12.90
N ASP A 98 13.53 26.94 -14.11
CA ASP A 98 14.06 26.34 -15.34
C ASP A 98 15.57 26.65 -15.46
N PRO A 99 16.46 25.65 -15.53
CA PRO A 99 17.89 25.88 -15.73
C PRO A 99 18.23 26.60 -17.02
N GLY A 100 17.40 26.49 -18.06
CA GLY A 100 17.58 27.16 -19.35
C GLY A 100 16.76 28.44 -19.51
N GLY A 101 15.98 28.81 -18.49
CA GLY A 101 15.11 29.98 -18.53
C GLY A 101 15.81 31.26 -18.13
N ASP A 102 15.27 32.39 -18.57
CA ASP A 102 15.76 33.73 -18.18
C ASP A 102 15.44 34.07 -16.71
N ALA A 103 14.59 33.27 -16.07
CA ALA A 103 14.18 33.41 -14.67
C ALA A 103 14.43 32.12 -13.89
N GLY A 104 15.17 32.22 -12.80
CA GLY A 104 15.45 31.10 -11.91
C GLY A 104 16.74 31.33 -11.10
N PHE A 105 17.12 30.33 -10.31
CA PHE A 105 18.34 30.40 -9.52
C PHE A 105 19.59 30.51 -10.42
N PHE A 106 19.62 29.75 -11.52
CA PHE A 106 20.77 29.70 -12.43
C PHE A 106 20.97 31.01 -13.21
N SER A 107 19.89 31.69 -13.65
CA SER A 107 20.03 32.99 -14.32
C SER A 107 20.54 34.09 -13.39
N GLN A 108 20.32 33.97 -12.07
CA GLN A 108 20.93 34.88 -11.09
C GLN A 108 22.43 34.67 -10.96
N VAL A 109 22.92 33.43 -11.05
CA VAL A 109 24.36 33.12 -11.08
C VAL A 109 25.03 33.78 -12.29
N ASP A 110 24.43 33.63 -13.48
CA ASP A 110 24.92 34.28 -14.70
C ASP A 110 24.88 35.81 -14.59
N GLY A 111 23.84 36.36 -13.95
CA GLY A 111 23.71 37.78 -13.66
C GLY A 111 24.83 38.32 -12.74
N VAL A 112 25.25 37.54 -11.74
CA VAL A 112 26.40 37.88 -10.89
C VAL A 112 27.69 37.93 -11.69
N PHE A 113 28.00 36.89 -12.48
CA PHE A 113 29.21 36.87 -13.30
C PHE A 113 29.24 38.01 -14.33
N SER A 114 28.10 38.29 -14.95
CA SER A 114 27.95 39.40 -15.91
C SER A 114 28.19 40.77 -15.25
N ALA A 115 27.67 40.97 -14.04
CA ALA A 115 27.88 42.23 -13.31
C ALA A 115 29.34 42.42 -12.87
N PHE A 116 30.02 41.35 -12.46
CA PHE A 116 31.46 41.40 -12.16
C PHE A 116 32.31 41.64 -13.40
N ALA A 117 31.98 41.02 -14.54
CA ALA A 117 32.67 41.28 -15.81
C ALA A 117 32.54 42.75 -16.22
N ALA A 118 31.33 43.33 -16.16
CA ALA A 118 31.13 44.75 -16.44
C ALA A 118 31.89 45.66 -15.47
N SER A 119 31.95 45.30 -14.18
CA SER A 119 32.74 46.02 -13.17
C SER A 119 34.25 45.96 -13.45
N ALA A 120 34.75 44.85 -14.00
CA ALA A 120 36.16 44.69 -14.36
C ALA A 120 36.57 45.54 -15.57
N GLU A 121 35.67 45.80 -16.51
CA GLU A 121 35.90 46.69 -17.66
C GLU A 121 36.06 48.16 -17.25
N ASP A 122 35.34 48.61 -16.22
CA ASP A 122 35.50 49.95 -15.63
C ASP A 122 35.49 49.87 -14.10
N PRO A 123 36.65 49.56 -13.49
CA PRO A 123 36.78 49.40 -12.05
C PRO A 123 36.53 50.69 -11.26
N THR A 124 36.59 51.85 -11.92
CA THR A 124 36.40 53.16 -11.28
C THR A 124 34.93 53.55 -11.15
N SER A 125 34.06 52.95 -11.98
CA SER A 125 32.61 53.17 -11.96
C SER A 125 31.95 52.67 -10.67
N SER A 126 31.54 53.62 -9.82
CA SER A 126 30.76 53.32 -8.62
C SER A 126 29.44 52.58 -8.92
N PRO A 127 28.66 53.00 -9.94
CA PRO A 127 27.43 52.28 -10.31
C PRO A 127 27.65 50.80 -10.66
N ARG A 128 28.71 50.47 -11.42
CA ARG A 128 28.99 49.08 -11.82
C ARG A 128 29.38 48.21 -10.63
N ARG A 129 30.19 48.73 -9.70
CA ARG A 129 30.52 48.02 -8.44
C ARG A 129 29.28 47.79 -7.58
N GLN A 130 28.40 48.80 -7.49
CA GLN A 130 27.17 48.69 -6.71
C GLN A 130 26.22 47.63 -7.29
N GLU A 131 26.11 47.55 -8.62
CA GLU A 131 25.29 46.53 -9.28
C GLU A 131 25.83 45.11 -9.02
N ALA A 132 27.14 44.90 -9.10
CA ALA A 132 27.75 43.60 -8.79
C ALA A 132 27.47 43.15 -7.35
N LEU A 133 27.56 44.07 -6.38
CA LEU A 133 27.19 43.81 -4.99
C LEU A 133 25.71 43.48 -4.84
N PHE A 134 24.83 44.24 -5.50
CA PHE A 134 23.39 44.02 -5.47
C PHE A 134 23.00 42.64 -6.02
N ARG A 135 23.55 42.26 -7.19
CA ARG A 135 23.31 40.93 -7.79
C ARG A 135 23.80 39.80 -6.90
N THR A 136 24.96 39.99 -6.26
CA THR A 136 25.53 39.01 -5.32
C THR A 136 24.62 38.84 -4.10
N GLN A 137 24.13 39.94 -3.53
CA GLN A 137 23.19 39.88 -2.41
C GLN A 137 21.90 39.17 -2.79
N ALA A 138 21.33 39.51 -3.95
CA ALA A 138 20.11 38.86 -4.45
C ALA A 138 20.29 37.35 -4.61
N LEU A 139 21.43 36.90 -5.14
CA LEU A 139 21.76 35.47 -5.25
C LEU A 139 21.81 34.78 -3.88
N PHE A 140 22.44 35.41 -2.89
CA PHE A 140 22.50 34.85 -1.53
C PHE A 140 21.14 34.83 -0.83
N ASP A 141 20.33 35.87 -1.02
CA ASP A 141 18.97 35.92 -0.49
C ASP A 141 18.11 34.79 -1.09
N GLU A 142 18.24 34.56 -2.40
CA GLU A 142 17.56 33.48 -3.10
C GLU A 142 18.05 32.09 -2.65
N ALA A 143 19.37 31.90 -2.54
CA ALA A 143 19.94 30.66 -2.00
C ALA A 143 19.43 30.39 -0.57
N GLY A 144 19.34 31.43 0.26
CA GLY A 144 18.78 31.35 1.61
C GLY A 144 17.29 31.01 1.61
N ARG A 145 16.51 31.56 0.67
CA ARG A 145 15.10 31.21 0.48
C ARG A 145 14.94 29.74 0.10
N ILE A 146 15.69 29.26 -0.89
CA ILE A 146 15.67 27.85 -1.34
C ILE A 146 16.08 26.93 -0.18
N GLY A 147 17.13 27.27 0.56
CA GLY A 147 17.58 26.49 1.72
C GLY A 147 16.49 26.32 2.79
N LYS A 148 15.76 27.40 3.11
CA LYS A 148 14.61 27.35 4.04
C LYS A 148 13.47 26.47 3.51
N GLN A 149 13.20 26.52 2.21
CA GLN A 149 12.15 25.70 1.60
C GLN A 149 12.52 24.21 1.57
N ILE A 150 13.78 23.87 1.28
CA ILE A 150 14.27 22.49 1.38
C ILE A 150 14.12 21.99 2.83
N GLN A 151 14.45 22.82 3.81
CA GLN A 151 14.27 22.47 5.21
C GLN A 151 12.80 22.22 5.57
N ALA A 152 11.88 23.05 5.06
CA ALA A 152 10.44 22.84 5.24
C ALA A 152 9.95 21.53 4.59
N VAL A 153 10.45 21.17 3.40
CA VAL A 153 10.13 19.88 2.74
C VAL A 153 10.64 18.70 3.57
N ARG A 154 11.80 18.83 4.24
CA ARG A 154 12.31 17.80 5.16
C ARG A 154 11.42 17.65 6.39
N GLU A 155 11.00 18.75 7.00
CA GLU A 155 10.10 18.73 8.16
C GLU A 155 8.72 18.13 7.82
N ASP A 156 8.19 18.42 6.62
CA ASP A 156 6.98 17.78 6.09
C ASP A 156 7.17 16.26 5.92
N ALA A 157 8.32 15.83 5.37
CA ALA A 157 8.65 14.41 5.26
C ALA A 157 8.73 13.72 6.64
N ASP A 158 9.36 14.35 7.62
CA ASP A 158 9.45 13.83 9.00
C ASP A 158 8.05 13.70 9.64
N SER A 159 7.17 14.67 9.43
CA SER A 159 5.78 14.60 9.90
C SER A 159 5.00 13.47 9.22
N ARG A 160 5.17 13.29 7.90
CA ARG A 160 4.55 12.19 7.15
C ARG A 160 5.04 10.82 7.62
N ILE A 161 6.32 10.70 7.99
CA ILE A 161 6.88 9.48 8.59
C ILE A 161 6.18 9.17 9.91
N GLN A 162 5.99 10.17 10.79
CA GLN A 162 5.28 9.97 12.06
C GLN A 162 3.86 9.46 11.82
N SER A 163 3.09 10.12 10.94
CA SER A 163 1.73 9.69 10.61
C SER A 163 1.69 8.29 9.97
N ALA A 164 2.68 7.94 9.14
CA ALA A 164 2.78 6.62 8.55
C ALA A 164 3.05 5.53 9.60
N VAL A 165 3.87 5.82 10.63
CA VAL A 165 4.10 4.91 11.76
C VAL A 165 2.83 4.72 12.59
N GLU A 166 2.12 5.79 12.91
CA GLU A 166 0.84 5.72 13.64
C GLU A 166 -0.19 4.90 12.87
N ARG A 167 -0.32 5.13 11.56
CA ARG A 167 -1.21 4.36 10.68
C ARG A 167 -0.79 2.90 10.58
N THR A 168 0.51 2.63 10.48
CA THR A 168 1.06 1.26 10.45
C THR A 168 0.68 0.49 11.71
N ASN A 169 0.86 1.09 12.89
CA ASN A 169 0.50 0.45 14.16
C ASN A 169 -1.00 0.17 14.24
N SER A 170 -1.84 1.13 13.84
CA SER A 170 -3.30 0.94 13.82
C SER A 170 -3.74 -0.18 12.86
N LEU A 171 -3.10 -0.30 11.69
CA LEU A 171 -3.36 -1.38 10.74
C LEU A 171 -2.94 -2.73 11.32
N LEU A 172 -1.77 -2.81 11.97
CA LEU A 172 -1.29 -4.03 12.61
C LEU A 172 -2.22 -4.51 13.73
N GLU A 173 -2.74 -3.60 14.55
CA GLU A 173 -3.73 -3.93 15.60
C GLU A 173 -5.02 -4.51 15.01
N GLN A 174 -5.54 -3.89 13.95
CA GLN A 174 -6.73 -4.39 13.26
C GLN A 174 -6.49 -5.77 12.61
N ILE A 175 -5.33 -5.95 11.98
CA ILE A 175 -4.93 -7.23 11.39
C ILE A 175 -4.82 -8.32 12.46
N GLU A 176 -4.31 -8.00 13.66
CA GLU A 176 -4.24 -8.97 14.75
C GLU A 176 -5.63 -9.30 15.31
N GLY A 177 -6.55 -8.33 15.39
CA GLY A 177 -7.95 -8.60 15.69
C GLY A 177 -8.57 -9.61 14.71
N LEU A 178 -8.33 -9.43 13.42
CA LEU A 178 -8.78 -10.37 12.38
C LEU A 178 -8.06 -11.71 12.44
N ASN A 179 -6.77 -11.76 12.81
CA ASN A 179 -6.06 -13.02 13.05
C ASN A 179 -6.76 -13.87 14.11
N LEU A 180 -7.19 -13.25 15.22
CA LEU A 180 -7.90 -13.95 16.29
C LEU A 180 -9.28 -14.44 15.83
N GLU A 181 -10.00 -13.65 15.04
CA GLU A 181 -11.30 -14.05 14.47
C GLU A 181 -11.14 -15.23 13.50
N ILE A 182 -10.18 -15.16 12.58
CA ILE A 182 -9.87 -16.23 11.63
C ILE A 182 -9.45 -17.50 12.38
N ALA A 183 -8.60 -17.39 13.40
CA ALA A 183 -8.16 -18.54 14.18
C ALA A 183 -9.31 -19.21 14.94
N ARG A 184 -10.22 -18.42 15.54
CA ARG A 184 -11.42 -18.94 16.21
C ARG A 184 -12.35 -19.64 15.24
N ALA A 185 -12.63 -19.04 14.09
CA ALA A 185 -13.48 -19.64 13.06
C ALA A 185 -12.85 -20.93 12.51
N THR A 186 -11.53 -20.93 12.25
CA THR A 186 -10.80 -22.11 11.78
C THR A 186 -10.81 -23.24 12.81
N ALA A 187 -10.71 -22.93 14.11
CA ALA A 187 -10.70 -23.94 15.17
C ALA A 187 -12.03 -24.70 15.33
N ILE A 188 -13.14 -24.14 14.83
CA ILE A 188 -14.47 -24.77 14.86
C ILE A 188 -14.95 -25.20 13.46
N ASP A 189 -14.05 -25.26 12.48
CA ASP A 189 -14.36 -25.53 11.05
C ASP A 189 -15.45 -24.59 10.47
N GLY A 190 -15.49 -23.35 10.97
CA GLY A 190 -16.41 -22.30 10.54
C GLY A 190 -15.92 -21.51 9.32
N ASP A 191 -16.78 -20.63 8.80
CA ASP A 191 -16.44 -19.75 7.68
C ASP A 191 -15.65 -18.52 8.15
N ALA A 192 -14.35 -18.47 7.84
CA ALA A 192 -13.47 -17.34 8.11
C ALA A 192 -13.32 -16.39 6.91
N SER A 193 -13.93 -16.68 5.76
CA SER A 193 -13.63 -16.02 4.47
C SER A 193 -13.90 -14.51 4.48
N GLY A 194 -14.86 -14.04 5.28
CA GLY A 194 -15.13 -12.61 5.48
C GLY A 194 -13.96 -11.90 6.14
N ALA A 195 -13.49 -12.44 7.28
CA ALA A 195 -12.34 -11.92 8.01
C ALA A 195 -11.04 -12.01 7.19
N GLU A 196 -10.84 -13.09 6.43
CA GLU A 196 -9.70 -13.23 5.50
C GLU A 196 -9.69 -12.15 4.40
N THR A 197 -10.86 -11.79 3.88
CA THR A 197 -10.99 -10.73 2.87
C THR A 197 -10.68 -9.36 3.46
N ALA A 198 -11.26 -9.04 4.62
CA ALA A 198 -10.98 -7.80 5.33
C ALA A 198 -9.48 -7.69 5.69
N GLN A 199 -8.88 -8.78 6.15
CA GLN A 199 -7.46 -8.85 6.49
C GLN A 199 -6.59 -8.58 5.26
N SER A 200 -6.92 -9.19 4.12
CA SER A 200 -6.18 -8.98 2.87
C SER A 200 -6.23 -7.51 2.41
N ALA A 201 -7.35 -6.83 2.59
CA ALA A 201 -7.48 -5.41 2.28
C ALA A 201 -6.60 -4.53 3.21
N LEU A 202 -6.56 -4.83 4.50
CA LEU A 202 -5.68 -4.11 5.46
C LEU A 202 -4.20 -4.37 5.19
N ILE A 203 -3.84 -5.59 4.80
CA ILE A 203 -2.48 -5.93 4.36
C ILE A 203 -2.09 -5.13 3.11
N GLY A 204 -3.01 -4.93 2.17
CA GLY A 204 -2.80 -4.07 1.01
C GLY A 204 -2.46 -2.63 1.40
N GLN A 205 -3.26 -2.04 2.30
CA GLN A 205 -2.99 -0.69 2.83
C GLN A 205 -1.65 -0.62 3.60
N LEU A 206 -1.30 -1.67 4.34
CA LEU A 206 -0.03 -1.72 5.05
C LEU A 206 1.17 -1.78 4.09
N ALA A 207 1.04 -2.53 2.99
CA ALA A 207 2.10 -2.64 1.98
C ALA A 207 2.39 -1.31 1.25
N GLU A 208 1.42 -0.40 1.17
CA GLU A 208 1.64 0.95 0.63
C GLU A 208 2.52 1.82 1.55
N LEU A 209 2.57 1.50 2.85
CA LEU A 209 3.30 2.27 3.86
C LEU A 209 4.69 1.70 4.16
N VAL A 210 4.82 0.37 4.14
CA VAL A 210 6.07 -0.32 4.50
C VAL A 210 6.22 -1.61 3.69
N ASP A 211 7.46 -1.94 3.34
CA ASP A 211 7.76 -3.21 2.69
C ASP A 211 7.51 -4.39 3.65
N ILE A 212 6.61 -5.29 3.26
CA ILE A 212 6.15 -6.41 4.08
C ILE A 212 6.25 -7.75 3.36
N ARG A 213 6.54 -8.78 4.15
CA ARG A 213 6.42 -10.18 3.79
C ARG A 213 5.36 -10.84 4.65
N VAL A 214 4.39 -11.46 3.99
CA VAL A 214 3.24 -12.10 4.62
C VAL A 214 3.39 -13.62 4.53
N SER A 215 3.18 -14.31 5.65
CA SER A 215 3.18 -15.77 5.73
C SER A 215 1.95 -16.26 6.50
N VAL A 216 1.36 -17.37 6.07
CA VAL A 216 0.13 -17.91 6.70
C VAL A 216 0.51 -18.70 7.96
N ARG A 217 -0.26 -18.52 9.04
CA ARG A 217 -0.08 -19.28 10.29
C ARG A 217 -0.80 -20.63 10.19
N PRO A 218 -0.29 -21.70 10.84
CA PRO A 218 -0.95 -23.01 10.84
C PRO A 218 -2.36 -23.02 11.45
N VAL A 219 -2.60 -22.15 12.44
CA VAL A 219 -3.88 -22.03 13.16
C VAL A 219 -4.87 -21.04 12.52
N GLY A 220 -4.58 -20.55 11.32
CA GLY A 220 -5.34 -19.48 10.66
C GLY A 220 -4.74 -18.09 10.91
N GLY A 221 -5.01 -17.17 9.99
CA GLY A 221 -4.43 -15.81 9.96
C GLY A 221 -3.02 -15.75 9.38
N VAL A 222 -2.35 -14.61 9.57
CA VAL A 222 -1.04 -14.30 8.97
C VAL A 222 -0.01 -13.79 9.98
N SER A 223 1.26 -14.06 9.68
CA SER A 223 2.42 -13.41 10.28
C SER A 223 3.04 -12.45 9.26
N ILE A 224 3.25 -11.21 9.70
CA ILE A 224 3.82 -10.13 8.90
C ILE A 224 5.23 -9.84 9.41
N ARG A 225 6.16 -9.68 8.49
CA ARG A 225 7.54 -9.27 8.75
C ARG A 225 7.91 -8.14 7.80
N THR A 226 8.76 -7.23 8.22
CA THR A 226 9.31 -6.22 7.31
C THR A 226 10.30 -6.87 6.33
N GLY A 227 10.46 -6.29 5.15
CA GLY A 227 11.59 -6.58 4.28
C GLY A 227 12.91 -6.33 5.01
N ALA A 228 13.90 -7.20 4.77
CA ALA A 228 15.28 -7.03 5.23
C ALA A 228 16.08 -6.26 4.19
#